data_AF-A0A226MEL3-F1
#
_entry.id   AF-A0A226MEL3-F1
#
_cell.length_a   1.000
_cell.length_b   1.000
_cell.length_c   1.000
_cell.angle_alpha   90.00
_cell.angle_beta   90.00
_cell.angle_gamma   90.00
#
_symmetry.space_group_name_H-M   'P 1'
#
loop_
_entity.id
_entity.type
_entity.pdbx_description
1 polymer ?
#
loop_
_entity_poly.entity_id
_entity_poly.type
_entity_poly.pdbx_seq_one_letter_code
_entity_poly.pdbx_strand_id
1 'polypeptide(L)'
;FLITAPNVVHLGVQETVTVQVHGAKSPVHVTAYFKDEAKNRILSDKIDFNLNQGNNYQEIKKIMVKPGNLQQDTFKKSRSPHILLVTESRELHKETVQKIRILLSSRKGYIFIQTDKPIYTPNSKG
;
A
#
# COMPACT_ATOMS: atom_id res chain seq x y z
N PHE A 1 -7.56 -8.92 16.37
CA PHE A 1 -7.88 -7.94 15.31
C PHE A 1 -7.41 -8.51 13.98
N LEU A 2 -7.98 -8.03 12.88
CA LEU A 2 -7.69 -8.47 11.52
C LEU A 2 -7.35 -7.24 10.68
N ILE A 3 -6.27 -7.35 9.89
CA ILE A 3 -5.86 -6.34 8.92
C ILE A 3 -5.86 -6.99 7.55
N THR A 4 -6.52 -6.34 6.59
CA THR A 4 -6.53 -6.77 5.19
C THR A 4 -5.93 -5.69 4.32
N ALA A 5 -5.00 -6.07 3.45
CA ALA A 5 -4.33 -5.20 2.49
C ALA A 5 -3.98 -6.00 1.21
N PRO A 6 -3.72 -5.34 0.07
CA PRO A 6 -3.25 -5.99 -1.13
C PRO A 6 -1.93 -6.72 -0.90
N ASN A 7 -1.73 -7.86 -1.57
CA ASN A 7 -0.46 -8.56 -1.60
C ASN A 7 0.60 -7.84 -2.46
N VAL A 8 0.16 -6.96 -3.36
CA VAL A 8 0.99 -6.07 -4.19
C VAL A 8 0.48 -4.64 -4.04
N VAL A 9 1.38 -3.73 -3.69
CA VAL A 9 1.11 -2.29 -3.55
C VAL A 9 1.80 -1.54 -4.68
N HIS A 10 1.10 -0.62 -5.32
CA HIS A 10 1.63 0.15 -6.45
C HIS A 10 2.12 1.53 -6.01
N LEU A 11 3.29 1.91 -6.51
CA LEU A 11 3.89 3.19 -6.18
C LEU A 11 3.00 4.37 -6.62
N GLY A 12 2.64 5.26 -5.70
CA GLY A 12 1.82 6.43 -6.00
C GLY A 12 0.37 6.10 -6.35
N VAL A 13 -0.10 4.91 -5.97
CA VAL A 13 -1.51 4.51 -6.07
C VAL A 13 -2.07 4.42 -4.65
N GLN A 14 -3.32 4.86 -4.48
CA GLN A 14 -4.05 4.69 -3.23
C GLN A 14 -4.55 3.25 -3.11
N GLU A 15 -3.99 2.50 -2.17
CA GLU A 15 -4.34 1.11 -1.90
C GLU A 15 -5.29 1.03 -0.71
N THR A 16 -6.24 0.10 -0.77
CA THR A 16 -7.28 -0.05 0.26
C THR A 16 -6.79 -0.94 1.39
N VAL A 17 -6.82 -0.43 2.62
CA VAL A 17 -6.50 -1.18 3.84
C VAL A 17 -7.72 -1.19 4.75
N THR A 18 -8.04 -2.36 5.29
CA THR A 18 -9.17 -2.56 6.20
C THR A 18 -8.66 -3.04 7.55
N VAL A 19 -9.21 -2.48 8.63
CA VAL A 19 -8.96 -2.93 10.00
C VAL A 19 -10.29 -3.34 10.63
N GLN A 20 -10.30 -4.50 11.28
CA GLN A 20 -11.45 -5.06 11.98
C GLN A 20 -11.04 -5.56 13.38
N VAL A 21 -11.83 -5.26 14.40
CA VAL A 21 -11.61 -5.74 15.76
C VAL A 21 -12.87 -6.42 16.29
N HIS A 22 -12.81 -7.74 16.49
CA HIS A 22 -13.91 -8.49 17.11
C HIS A 22 -13.79 -8.52 18.63
N GLY A 23 -14.92 -8.47 19.33
CA GLY A 23 -15.00 -8.60 20.79
C GLY A 23 -14.52 -7.38 21.58
N ALA A 24 -14.24 -6.26 20.92
CA ALA A 24 -13.91 -5.01 21.61
C ALA A 24 -15.12 -4.47 22.38
N LYS A 25 -14.88 -3.99 23.60
CA LYS A 25 -15.89 -3.35 24.47
C LYS A 25 -15.69 -1.84 24.60
N SER A 26 -14.56 -1.34 24.13
CA SER A 26 -14.16 0.07 24.15
C SER A 26 -13.60 0.45 22.78
N PRO A 27 -13.58 1.75 22.41
CA PRO A 27 -12.93 2.21 21.19
C PRO A 27 -11.47 1.75 21.09
N VAL A 28 -11.02 1.46 19.87
CA VAL A 28 -9.65 1.02 19.55
C VAL A 28 -9.07 1.92 18.50
N HIS A 29 -7.85 2.41 18.73
CA HIS A 29 -7.10 3.21 17.78
C HIS A 29 -6.02 2.35 17.15
N VAL A 30 -5.93 2.37 15.81
CA VAL A 30 -4.88 1.68 15.06
C VAL A 30 -4.26 2.65 14.08
N THR A 31 -2.95 2.89 14.19
CA THR A 31 -2.21 3.67 13.19
C THR A 31 -1.59 2.73 12.18
N ALA A 32 -1.79 2.95 10.88
CA ALA A 32 -1.20 2.15 9.82
C ALA A 32 -0.37 3.00 8.84
N TYR A 33 0.76 2.46 8.36
CA TYR A 33 1.62 3.12 7.37
C TYR A 33 2.57 2.14 6.69
N PHE A 34 3.10 2.54 5.52
CA PHE A 34 4.15 1.82 4.81
C PHE A 34 5.54 2.26 5.23
N LYS A 35 6.45 1.30 5.32
CA LYS A 35 7.85 1.49 5.70
C LYS A 35 8.78 0.69 4.77
N ASP A 36 9.94 1.26 4.50
CA ASP A 36 11.04 0.56 3.83
C ASP A 36 11.61 -0.52 4.75
N GLU A 37 11.73 -1.76 4.24
CA GLU A 37 12.20 -2.92 5.01
C GLU A 37 13.68 -2.79 5.39
N ALA A 38 14.53 -2.26 4.51
CA ALA A 38 15.98 -2.23 4.69
C ALA A 38 16.46 -0.99 5.43
N LYS A 39 15.85 0.17 5.15
CA LYS A 39 16.31 1.48 5.63
C LYS A 39 15.43 2.07 6.72
N ASN A 40 14.36 1.37 7.11
CA ASN A 40 13.47 1.77 8.20
C ASN A 40 12.83 3.17 7.97
N ARG A 41 12.77 3.64 6.71
CA ARG A 41 12.18 4.94 6.32
C ARG A 41 10.67 4.80 6.14
N ILE A 42 9.91 5.78 6.62
CA ILE A 42 8.46 5.83 6.37
C ILE A 42 8.20 6.25 4.92
N LEU A 43 7.33 5.51 4.24
CA LEU A 43 7.05 5.67 2.80
C LEU A 43 5.66 6.25 2.51
N SER A 44 4.75 6.28 3.48
CA SER A 44 3.40 6.85 3.37
C SER A 44 3.13 7.86 4.48
N ASP A 45 1.96 8.49 4.45
CA ASP A 45 1.42 9.10 5.66
C ASP A 45 1.04 8.02 6.68
N LYS A 46 1.04 8.40 7.96
CA LYS A 46 0.44 7.62 9.03
C LYS A 46 -1.06 7.86 9.02
N ILE A 47 -1.83 6.79 8.92
CA ILE A 47 -3.28 6.83 8.83
C ILE A 47 -3.87 6.17 10.07
N ASP A 48 -4.65 6.93 10.83
CA ASP A 48 -5.32 6.42 12.02
C ASP A 48 -6.67 5.81 11.67
N PHE A 49 -6.99 4.67 12.26
CA PHE A 49 -8.26 3.97 12.21
C PHE A 49 -8.89 4.05 13.61
N ASN A 50 -10.12 4.57 13.67
CA ASN A 50 -10.86 4.83 14.91
C ASN A 50 -12.04 3.86 14.99
N LEU A 51 -11.79 2.67 15.54
CA LEU A 51 -12.77 1.59 15.59
C LEU A 51 -13.64 1.74 16.84
N ASN A 52 -14.96 1.80 16.66
CA ASN A 52 -15.91 2.00 17.74
C ASN A 52 -17.26 1.33 17.42
N GLN A 53 -18.20 1.36 18.37
CA GLN A 53 -19.51 0.74 18.18
C GLN A 53 -20.27 1.31 16.96
N GLY A 54 -20.13 2.60 16.66
CA GLY A 54 -20.80 3.26 15.54
C GLY A 54 -20.35 2.77 14.16
N ASN A 55 -19.13 2.23 14.03
CA ASN A 55 -18.64 1.60 12.80
C ASN A 55 -18.48 0.07 12.93
N ASN A 56 -19.16 -0.54 13.92
CA ASN A 56 -19.06 -1.97 14.21
C ASN A 56 -17.62 -2.47 14.38
N TYR A 57 -16.75 -1.60 14.89
CA TYR A 57 -15.32 -1.84 15.03
C TYR A 57 -14.65 -2.28 13.71
N GLN A 58 -15.06 -1.65 12.61
CA GLN A 58 -14.50 -1.84 11.27
C GLN A 58 -14.33 -0.51 10.55
N GLU A 59 -13.17 -0.30 9.93
CA GLU A 59 -12.95 0.88 9.10
C GLU A 59 -12.05 0.56 7.90
N ILE A 60 -12.32 1.23 6.78
CA ILE A 60 -11.62 1.06 5.50
C ILE A 60 -11.01 2.42 5.14
N LYS A 61 -9.70 2.46 4.92
CA LYS A 61 -8.99 3.68 4.48
C LYS A 61 -8.02 3.38 3.35
N LYS A 62 -7.65 4.45 2.66
CA LYS A 62 -6.67 4.41 1.57
C LYS A 62 -5.31 4.86 2.07
N ILE A 63 -4.27 4.10 1.75
CA ILE A 63 -2.87 4.41 2.06
C ILE A 63 -2.08 4.38 0.77
N MET A 64 -1.18 5.35 0.57
CA MET A 64 -0.38 5.46 -0.65
C MET A 64 1.11 5.52 -0.31
N VAL A 65 1.89 4.70 -1.00
CA VAL A 65 3.36 4.84 -1.02
C VAL A 65 3.71 6.08 -1.84
N LYS A 66 4.36 7.06 -1.22
CA LYS A 66 4.72 8.34 -1.85
C LYS A 66 5.94 8.15 -2.77
N PRO A 67 5.86 8.49 -4.08
CA PRO A 67 6.98 8.36 -5.02
C PRO A 67 8.29 9.01 -4.56
N GLY A 68 8.24 10.22 -3.99
CA GLY A 68 9.42 10.94 -3.51
C GLY A 68 10.08 10.35 -2.27
N ASN A 69 9.42 9.41 -1.58
CA ASN A 69 9.96 8.78 -0.38
C ASN A 69 10.73 7.49 -0.67
N LEU A 70 10.60 6.93 -1.89
CA LEU A 70 11.40 5.80 -2.33
C LEU A 70 12.76 6.27 -2.85
N GLN A 71 13.77 5.42 -2.68
CA GLN A 71 15.05 5.67 -3.34
C GLN A 71 14.94 5.30 -4.82
N GLN A 72 15.63 6.08 -5.66
CA GLN A 72 15.65 5.89 -7.11
C GLN A 72 16.12 4.47 -7.52
N ASP A 73 16.87 3.80 -6.65
CA ASP A 73 17.44 2.48 -6.90
C ASP A 73 16.62 1.31 -6.34
N THR A 74 15.53 1.55 -5.61
CA THR A 74 14.77 0.46 -4.93
C THR A 74 14.34 -0.62 -5.93
N PHE A 75 13.89 -0.22 -7.12
CA PHE A 75 13.51 -1.14 -8.19
C PHE A 75 14.67 -1.59 -9.09
N LYS A 76 15.83 -0.91 -9.04
CA LYS A 76 17.02 -1.28 -9.81
C LYS A 76 17.84 -2.38 -9.12
N LYS A 77 17.87 -2.35 -7.78
CA LYS A 77 18.69 -3.26 -6.95
C LYS A 77 18.00 -4.58 -6.63
N SER A 78 16.68 -4.65 -6.73
CA SER A 78 15.91 -5.86 -6.43
C SER A 78 14.87 -6.14 -7.52
N ARG A 79 14.82 -7.40 -7.98
CA ARG A 79 13.78 -7.87 -8.90
C ARG A 79 12.39 -7.95 -8.24
N SER A 80 12.34 -7.92 -6.91
CA SER A 80 11.12 -8.00 -6.11
C SER A 80 11.28 -7.15 -4.85
N PRO A 81 11.18 -5.81 -4.95
CA PRO A 81 11.29 -4.95 -3.77
C PRO A 81 10.08 -5.17 -2.87
N HIS A 82 10.33 -5.31 -1.57
CA HIS A 82 9.28 -5.45 -0.56
C HIS A 82 9.27 -4.23 0.35
N ILE A 83 8.10 -3.93 0.87
CA ILE A 83 7.86 -2.93 1.91
C ILE A 83 7.12 -3.58 3.07
N LEU A 84 7.05 -2.89 4.20
CA LEU A 84 6.30 -3.31 5.37
C LEU A 84 5.06 -2.44 5.51
N LEU A 85 3.88 -3.06 5.61
CA LEU A 85 2.73 -2.43 6.25
C LEU A 85 2.90 -2.60 7.76
N VAL A 86 3.06 -1.48 8.45
CA VAL A 86 3.18 -1.42 9.91
C VAL A 86 1.85 -0.95 10.47
N THR A 87 1.36 -1.64 11.50
CA THR A 87 0.18 -1.21 12.27
C THR A 87 0.50 -1.15 13.75
N GLU A 88 0.15 -0.05 14.40
CA GLU A 88 0.45 0.23 15.80
C GLU A 88 -0.84 0.46 16.60
N SER A 89 -0.98 -0.16 17.77
CA SER A 89 -2.14 0.03 18.66
C SER A 89 -1.80 -0.35 20.10
N ARG A 90 -2.12 0.51 21.07
CA ARG A 90 -1.81 0.25 22.49
C ARG A 90 -2.91 -0.57 23.18
N GLU A 91 -4.10 -0.57 22.60
CA GLU A 91 -5.31 -1.21 23.11
C GLU A 91 -5.40 -2.69 22.69
N LEU A 92 -4.54 -3.14 21.77
CA LEU A 92 -4.53 -4.51 21.27
C LEU A 92 -3.48 -5.36 22.01
N HIS A 93 -3.97 -6.23 22.89
CA HIS A 93 -3.22 -6.99 23.91
C HIS A 93 -2.13 -7.99 23.45
N LYS A 94 -1.85 -8.15 22.15
CA LYS A 94 -0.90 -9.19 21.67
C LYS A 94 0.44 -8.68 21.19
N GLU A 95 0.49 -7.47 20.64
CA GLU A 95 1.69 -6.82 20.14
C GLU A 95 1.28 -5.39 19.79
N THR A 96 1.95 -4.39 20.37
CA THR A 96 1.65 -2.99 20.07
C THR A 96 1.91 -2.64 18.61
N VAL A 97 2.73 -3.45 17.92
CA VAL A 97 3.16 -3.22 16.54
C VAL A 97 3.15 -4.54 15.76
N GLN A 98 2.38 -4.60 14.68
CA GLN A 98 2.41 -5.70 13.71
C GLN A 98 3.05 -5.22 12.40
N LYS A 99 3.80 -6.10 11.73
CA LYS A 99 4.46 -5.83 10.45
C LYS A 99 4.10 -6.91 9.43
N ILE A 100 3.59 -6.50 8.28
CA ILE A 100 3.22 -7.40 7.17
C ILE A 100 4.09 -7.03 5.97
N ARG A 101 4.79 -8.01 5.40
CA ARG A 101 5.64 -7.82 4.22
C ARG A 101 4.80 -7.87 2.95
N ILE A 102 4.93 -6.87 2.09
CA ILE A 102 4.11 -6.68 0.89
C ILE A 102 5.01 -6.38 -0.31
N LEU A 103 4.70 -6.96 -1.47
CA LEU A 103 5.44 -6.70 -2.70
C LEU A 103 5.15 -5.28 -3.20
N LEU A 104 6.19 -4.54 -3.56
CA LEU A 104 6.08 -3.21 -4.14
C LEU A 104 6.21 -3.28 -5.67
N SER A 105 5.27 -2.66 -6.37
CA SER A 105 5.25 -2.58 -7.84
C SER A 105 5.40 -1.14 -8.32
N SER A 106 6.23 -0.94 -9.35
CA SER A 106 6.33 0.34 -10.06
C SER A 106 5.31 0.49 -11.19
N ARG A 107 4.55 -0.57 -11.51
CA ARG A 107 3.55 -0.56 -12.59
C ARG A 107 2.36 0.30 -12.16
N LYS A 108 1.95 1.27 -12.98
CA LYS A 108 0.85 2.21 -12.67
C LYS A 108 -0.32 2.13 -13.65
N GLY A 109 -0.54 0.95 -14.23
CA GLY A 109 -1.57 0.73 -15.24
C GLY A 109 -1.01 0.13 -16.52
N TYR A 110 -1.70 0.38 -17.64
CA TYR A 110 -1.45 -0.24 -18.93
C TYR A 110 -1.24 0.83 -20.00
N ILE A 111 -0.30 0.58 -20.91
CA ILE A 111 -0.11 1.39 -22.11
C ILE A 111 -0.70 0.60 -23.28
N PHE A 112 -1.68 1.20 -23.95
CA PHE A 112 -2.26 0.64 -25.18
C PHE A 112 -1.76 1.49 -26.36
N ILE A 113 -1.12 0.85 -27.33
CA ILE A 113 -0.63 1.49 -28.54
C ILE A 113 -1.55 1.06 -29.67
N GLN A 114 -2.19 2.02 -30.33
CA GLN A 114 -3.01 1.79 -31.50
C GLN A 114 -2.40 2.55 -32.68
N THR A 115 -2.10 1.83 -33.74
CA THR A 115 -1.67 2.39 -35.02
C THR A 115 -2.85 2.36 -36.00
N ASP A 116 -2.82 3.22 -37.03
CA ASP A 116 -3.82 3.19 -38.09
C ASP A 116 -3.69 1.92 -38.95
N LYS A 117 -2.47 1.37 -39.08
CA LYS A 117 -2.18 0.12 -39.80
C LYS A 117 -1.12 -0.72 -39.07
N PRO A 118 -1.15 -2.06 -39.19
CA PRO A 118 -0.13 -2.93 -38.59
C PRO A 118 1.20 -2.94 -39.36
N ILE A 119 1.22 -2.54 -40.65
CA ILE A 119 2.39 -2.55 -41.52
C ILE A 119 2.39 -1.28 -42.39
N TYR A 120 3.54 -0.62 -42.51
CA TYR A 120 3.75 0.54 -43.39
C TYR A 120 4.70 0.21 -44.52
N THR A 121 4.37 0.63 -45.75
CA THR A 121 5.29 0.57 -46.89
C THR A 121 6.14 1.83 -46.96
N PRO A 122 7.46 1.74 -47.22
CA PRO A 122 8.38 2.89 -47.22
C PRO A 122 8.01 4.07 -48.13
N ASN A 123 7.07 3.89 -49.09
CA ASN A 123 6.66 4.91 -50.05
C ASN A 123 5.28 5.55 -49.79
N SER A 124 4.57 5.23 -48.71
CA SER A 124 3.38 5.99 -48.34
C SER A 124 3.81 7.29 -47.64
N LYS A 125 3.98 8.36 -48.43
CA LYS A 125 4.00 9.73 -47.89
C LYS A 125 2.61 10.05 -47.32
N GLY A 126 2.62 10.83 -46.23
CA GLY A 126 1.43 11.19 -45.46
C GLY A 126 0.40 12.03 -46.20
#